data_AF-A0A060BN04-F1
#
_entry.id   AF-A0A060BN04-F1
#
_cell.length_a   1.000
_cell.length_b   1.000
_cell.length_c   1.000
_cell.angle_alpha   90.00
_cell.angle_beta   90.00
_cell.angle_gamma   90.00
#
_symmetry.space_group_name_H-M   'P 1'
#
loop_
_entity.id
_entity.type
_entity.pdbx_description
1 polymer ?
#
loop_
_entity_poly.entity_id
_entity_poly.type
_entity_poly.pdbx_seq_one_letter_code
_entity_poly.pdbx_strand_id
1 'polypeptide(L)'
;YTASVNPGTAEKERARDCARRADYTLAGSFQWAAKPYASQIDAIEEVLAAAGGNGVLVSLMSPYDIRFYPRVKTALAAFGVTDYSMLSVAEILLG
;
A
#
# COMPACT_ATOMS: atom_id res chain seq x y z
N TYR A 1 15.41 8.05 12.80
CA TYR A 1 13.96 8.32 12.74
C TYR A 1 13.27 7.03 12.35
N THR A 2 12.42 6.47 13.20
CA THR A 2 11.66 5.25 12.89
C THR A 2 10.21 5.70 12.67
N ALA A 3 9.82 5.90 11.42
CA ALA A 3 8.41 6.13 11.11
C ALA A 3 7.67 4.81 11.37
N SER A 4 6.80 4.79 12.37
CA SER A 4 5.96 3.63 12.67
C SER A 4 4.60 3.82 12.01
N VAL A 5 4.23 2.93 11.10
CA VAL A 5 2.89 2.89 10.50
C VAL A 5 2.15 1.72 11.11
N ASN A 6 1.27 2.02 12.06
CA ASN A 6 0.53 1.03 12.85
C ASN A 6 -0.95 1.43 12.91
N PRO A 7 -1.74 1.15 11.85
CA PRO A 7 -3.15 1.56 11.78
C PRO A 7 -3.99 0.84 12.85
N GLY A 8 -4.87 1.58 13.52
CA GLY A 8 -5.86 1.03 14.45
C GLY A 8 -7.11 0.50 13.73
N THR A 9 -8.04 -0.07 14.51
CA THR A 9 -9.25 -0.70 13.98
C THR A 9 -10.14 0.28 13.21
N ALA A 10 -10.35 1.49 13.75
CA ALA A 10 -11.20 2.50 13.12
C ALA A 10 -10.61 3.01 11.80
N GLU A 11 -9.29 3.19 11.72
CA GLU A 11 -8.62 3.57 10.48
C GLU A 11 -8.73 2.47 9.41
N LYS A 12 -8.56 1.20 9.82
CA LYS A 12 -8.73 0.05 8.91
C LYS A 12 -10.15 -0.05 8.38
N GLU A 13 -11.15 0.08 9.25
CA GLU A 13 -12.57 0.07 8.85
C GLU A 13 -12.88 1.14 7.81
N ARG A 14 -12.50 2.39 8.12
CA ARG A 14 -12.69 3.51 7.20
C ARG A 14 -12.00 3.29 5.85
N ALA A 15 -10.77 2.79 5.85
CA ALA A 15 -10.02 2.53 4.63
C ALA A 15 -10.67 1.42 3.78
N ARG A 16 -11.16 0.34 4.41
CA ARG A 16 -11.88 -0.75 3.72
C ARG A 16 -13.17 -0.26 3.10
N ASP A 17 -13.94 0.57 3.81
CA ASP A 17 -15.20 1.10 3.28
C ASP A 17 -14.98 2.06 2.09
N CYS A 18 -13.90 2.84 2.12
CA CYS A 18 -13.48 3.60 0.94
C CYS A 18 -13.13 2.68 -0.23
N ALA A 19 -12.34 1.63 0.01
CA ALA A 19 -11.90 0.69 -1.03
C ALA A 19 -13.07 -0.07 -1.69
N ARG A 20 -14.08 -0.46 -0.92
CA ARG A 20 -15.30 -1.13 -1.45
C ARG A 20 -16.07 -0.26 -2.45
N ARG A 21 -15.96 1.06 -2.34
CA ARG A 21 -16.71 2.03 -3.13
C ARG A 21 -15.89 2.64 -4.26
N ALA A 22 -14.60 2.38 -4.30
CA ALA A 22 -13.70 2.92 -5.30
C ALA A 22 -13.60 1.96 -6.49
N ASP A 23 -13.54 2.52 -7.70
CA ASP A 23 -13.30 1.73 -8.91
C ASP A 23 -11.89 1.11 -8.91
N TYR A 24 -10.91 1.87 -8.37
CA TYR A 24 -9.52 1.47 -8.20
C TYR A 24 -9.02 1.88 -6.82
N THR A 25 -8.16 1.06 -6.23
CA THR A 25 -7.55 1.34 -4.93
C THR A 25 -6.04 1.23 -5.00
N LEU A 26 -5.34 2.25 -4.50
CA LEU A 26 -3.91 2.19 -4.27
C LEU A 26 -3.66 2.16 -2.77
N ALA A 27 -2.78 1.27 -2.31
CA ALA A 27 -2.32 1.24 -0.93
C ALA A 27 -0.81 1.35 -0.88
N GLY A 28 -0.30 2.33 -0.14
CA GLY A 28 1.14 2.52 0.04
C GLY A 28 1.65 1.74 1.25
N SER A 29 2.73 0.96 1.09
CA SER A 29 3.47 0.42 2.23
C SER A 29 4.68 1.29 2.55
N PHE A 30 4.89 1.58 3.83
CA PHE A 30 6.06 2.30 4.29
C PHE A 30 6.91 1.39 5.18
N GLN A 31 8.11 1.05 4.72
CA GLN A 31 9.08 0.25 5.44
C GLN A 31 10.47 0.85 5.24
N TRP A 32 11.01 1.50 6.28
CA TRP A 32 12.34 2.11 6.22
C TRP A 32 13.45 1.13 6.59
N ALA A 33 13.28 0.39 7.69
CA ALA A 33 14.21 -0.64 8.16
C ALA A 33 13.44 -1.81 8.77
N ALA A 34 14.06 -3.00 8.81
CA ALA A 34 13.49 -4.23 9.36
C ALA A 34 12.17 -4.72 8.71
N LYS A 35 11.48 -5.65 9.36
CA LYS A 35 10.20 -6.19 8.88
C LYS A 35 9.08 -5.15 9.08
N PRO A 36 8.11 -5.02 8.14
CA PRO A 36 6.91 -4.21 8.35
C PRO A 36 6.12 -4.64 9.59
N TYR A 37 5.38 -3.71 10.18
CA TYR A 37 4.45 -4.01 11.26
C TYR A 37 3.33 -4.93 10.75
N ALA A 38 2.98 -5.94 11.57
CA ALA A 38 1.89 -6.87 11.23
C ALA A 38 0.57 -6.13 10.96
N SER A 39 0.27 -5.09 11.73
CA SER A 39 -0.93 -4.28 11.55
C SER A 39 -0.98 -3.52 10.21
N GLN A 40 0.17 -3.09 9.67
CA GLN A 40 0.24 -2.52 8.32
C GLN A 40 -0.01 -3.60 7.27
N ILE A 41 0.59 -4.78 7.44
CA ILE A 41 0.38 -5.93 6.54
C ILE A 41 -1.12 -6.25 6.48
N ASP A 42 -1.75 -6.44 7.64
CA ASP A 42 -3.17 -6.74 7.73
C ASP A 42 -4.03 -5.62 7.12
N ALA A 43 -3.74 -4.36 7.43
CA ALA A 43 -4.49 -3.22 6.89
C ALA A 43 -4.44 -3.17 5.36
N ILE A 44 -3.25 -3.28 4.78
CA ILE A 44 -3.05 -3.21 3.33
C ILE A 44 -3.73 -4.39 2.64
N GLU A 45 -3.55 -5.61 3.14
CA GLU A 45 -4.16 -6.78 2.53
C GLU A 45 -5.69 -6.75 2.62
N GLU A 46 -6.26 -6.30 3.73
CA GLU A 46 -7.71 -6.14 3.85
C GLU A 46 -8.28 -5.05 2.94
N VAL A 47 -7.60 -3.90 2.83
CA VAL A 47 -7.98 -2.80 1.95
C VAL A 47 -7.93 -3.24 0.49
N LEU A 48 -6.85 -3.89 0.06
CA LEU A 48 -6.70 -4.36 -1.31
C LEU A 48 -7.62 -5.54 -1.64
N ALA A 49 -7.93 -6.40 -0.66
CA ALA A 49 -8.95 -7.44 -0.82
C ALA A 49 -10.35 -6.83 -0.98
N ALA A 50 -10.67 -5.77 -0.22
CA ALA A 50 -11.94 -5.07 -0.32
C ALA A 50 -12.16 -4.37 -1.67
N ALA A 51 -11.07 -4.04 -2.39
CA ALA A 51 -11.11 -3.46 -3.74
C ALA A 51 -11.44 -4.48 -4.86
N GLY A 52 -11.72 -5.74 -4.53
CA GLY A 52 -12.26 -6.72 -5.49
C GLY A 52 -11.32 -7.10 -6.65
N GLY A 53 -10.02 -6.82 -6.55
CA GLY A 53 -9.04 -7.11 -7.60
C GLY A 53 -8.50 -5.88 -8.33
N ASN A 54 -9.11 -4.70 -8.14
CA ASN A 54 -8.63 -3.43 -8.70
C ASN A 54 -7.66 -2.69 -7.75
N GLY A 55 -6.89 -3.46 -6.99
CA GLY A 55 -5.98 -2.98 -5.96
C GLY A 55 -4.52 -3.03 -6.41
N VAL A 56 -3.78 -1.95 -6.19
CA VAL A 56 -2.32 -1.89 -6.40
C VAL A 56 -1.61 -1.55 -5.10
N LEU A 57 -0.62 -2.36 -4.74
CA LEU A 57 0.34 -2.00 -3.70
C LEU A 57 1.41 -1.07 -4.28
N VAL A 58 1.68 0.05 -3.62
CA VAL A 58 2.84 0.90 -3.92
C VAL A 58 3.85 0.74 -2.78
N SER A 59 4.94 0.03 -3.02
CA SER A 59 6.07 -0.05 -2.09
C SER A 59 6.81 1.28 -2.09
N LEU A 60 6.57 2.09 -1.06
CA LEU A 60 7.01 3.48 -1.03
C LEU A 60 8.49 3.64 -0.72
N MET A 61 9.11 2.75 0.05
CA MET A 61 10.49 2.95 0.53
C MET A 61 11.43 1.80 0.15
N SER A 62 10.97 0.56 0.28
CA SER A 62 11.83 -0.62 0.17
C SER A 62 11.11 -1.69 -0.65
N PRO A 63 11.52 -1.97 -1.89
CA PRO A 63 10.85 -2.95 -2.76
C PRO A 63 10.83 -4.36 -2.18
N TYR A 64 11.73 -4.65 -1.23
CA TYR A 64 11.81 -5.95 -0.58
C TYR A 64 10.64 -6.20 0.39
N ASP A 65 9.86 -5.17 0.73
CA ASP A 65 8.71 -5.34 1.60
C ASP A 65 7.53 -6.03 0.88
N ILE A 66 7.49 -6.00 -0.46
CA ILE A 66 6.45 -6.63 -1.29
C ILE A 66 6.26 -8.10 -0.93
N ARG A 67 7.34 -8.81 -0.58
CA ARG A 67 7.29 -10.23 -0.19
C ARG A 67 6.45 -10.50 1.05
N PHE A 68 6.15 -9.48 1.86
CA PHE A 68 5.32 -9.61 3.06
C PHE A 68 3.82 -9.47 2.76
N TYR A 69 3.43 -9.20 1.51
CA TYR A 69 2.05 -9.07 1.07
C TYR A 69 1.72 -10.13 0.00
N PRO A 70 1.81 -11.44 0.33
CA PRO A 70 1.68 -12.52 -0.66
C PRO A 70 0.30 -12.59 -1.32
N ARG A 71 -0.73 -11.94 -0.76
CA ARG A 71 -2.08 -11.89 -1.33
C ARG A 71 -2.27 -10.79 -2.36
N VAL A 72 -1.30 -9.88 -2.49
CA VAL A 72 -1.35 -8.77 -3.46
C VAL A 72 -0.94 -9.28 -4.84
N LYS A 73 -1.75 -8.95 -5.86
CA LYS A 73 -1.54 -9.39 -7.24
C LYS A 73 -0.73 -8.40 -8.08
N THR A 74 -0.83 -7.11 -7.77
CA THR A 74 -0.20 -6.03 -8.52
C THR A 74 0.55 -5.12 -7.56
N ALA A 75 1.84 -4.89 -7.81
CA ALA A 75 2.67 -4.03 -7.00
C ALA A 75 3.58 -3.15 -7.86
N LEU A 76 3.84 -1.93 -7.38
CA LEU A 76 4.80 -0.98 -7.93
C LEU A 76 5.84 -0.62 -6.87
N ALA A 77 7.10 -0.55 -7.27
CA ALA A 77 8.19 -0.10 -6.41
C ALA A 77 8.55 1.34 -6.74
N ALA A 78 8.33 2.26 -5.79
CA ALA A 78 8.53 3.70 -5.99
C ALA A 78 9.90 4.22 -5.51
N PHE A 79 10.62 3.46 -4.66
CA PHE A 79 11.95 3.82 -4.14
C PHE A 79 12.03 5.20 -3.46
N GLY A 80 10.97 5.62 -2.80
CA GLY A 80 10.87 6.86 -2.05
C GLY A 80 9.52 7.54 -2.25
N VAL A 81 9.15 8.43 -1.32
CA VAL A 81 8.01 9.34 -1.48
C VAL A 81 8.54 10.72 -1.84
N THR A 82 8.86 10.89 -3.13
CA THR A 82 9.31 12.17 -3.71
C THR A 82 8.34 12.60 -4.80
N ASP A 83 8.34 13.87 -5.16
CA ASP A 83 7.46 14.37 -6.24
C ASP A 83 7.69 13.61 -7.55
N TYR A 84 8.95 13.36 -7.91
CA TYR A 84 9.30 12.61 -9.12
C TYR A 84 8.84 11.16 -9.06
N SER A 85 9.07 10.46 -7.94
CA SER A 85 8.66 9.05 -7.82
C SER A 85 7.14 8.90 -7.84
N MET A 86 6.39 9.82 -7.21
CA MET A 86 4.93 9.79 -7.22
C MET A 86 4.35 10.19 -8.57
N LEU A 87 4.98 11.13 -9.29
CA LEU A 87 4.60 11.46 -10.66
C LEU A 87 4.80 10.25 -11.58
N SER A 88 5.93 9.56 -11.51
CA SER A 88 6.16 8.35 -12.32
C SER A 88 5.19 7.22 -11.97
N VAL A 89 4.82 7.04 -10.69
CA VAL A 89 3.76 6.10 -10.30
C VAL A 89 2.44 6.47 -10.96
N ALA A 90 2.08 7.75 -10.98
CA ALA A 90 0.86 8.22 -11.63
C ALA A 90 0.88 7.99 -13.15
N GLU A 91 1.98 8.34 -13.83
CA GLU A 91 2.17 8.09 -15.26
C GLU A 91 2.04 6.60 -15.61
N ILE A 92 2.67 5.71 -14.84
CA ILE A 92 2.57 4.26 -15.06
C ILE A 92 1.12 3.76 -14.92
N LEU A 93 0.38 4.29 -13.95
CA LEU A 93 -0.98 3.84 -13.67
C LEU A 93 -2.02 4.39 -14.65
N LEU A 94 -1.77 5.56 -15.22
CA LEU A 94 -2.69 6.22 -16.15
C LEU A 94 -2.37 5.95 -17.62
N GLY A 95 -1.14 5.51 -17.92
CA GLY A 95 -0.65 5.35 -19.30
C GLY A 95 -0.31 6.67 -19.97
#